data_AF-A0A0A9GFM9-F1
#
_entry.id   AF-A0A0A9GFM9-F1
#
_cell.length_a   1.000
_cell.length_b   1.000
_cell.length_c   1.000
_cell.angle_alpha   90.00
_cell.angle_beta   90.00
_cell.angle_gamma   90.00
#
_symmetry.space_group_name_H-M   'P 1'
#
loop_
_entity.id
_entity.type
_entity.pdbx_description
1 polymer ?
#
loop_
_entity_poly.entity_id
_entity_poly.type
_entity_poly.pdbx_seq_one_letter_code
_entity_poly.pdbx_strand_id
1 'polypeptide(L)'
;MVPTKEEFETIRESFTEDPWFCSRRPDCSCEQPAGIEYDSSRIWIIDKPNIPKPPPDTERLVIMRRDYSKMDTYYVMPNGKRARCSGDVDKFLEAHPEYKDRISVSSFSFAPPKIVEETVSHNTAWKAAKVKKQDKADAFSGQK
;
A
#
# COMPACT_ATOMS: atom_id res chain seq x y z
N MET A 1 11.45 16.94 -4.98
CA MET A 1 10.24 16.27 -4.45
C MET A 1 9.34 15.90 -5.62
N VAL A 2 8.63 14.78 -5.57
CA VAL A 2 7.67 14.40 -6.63
C VAL A 2 6.37 15.21 -6.41
N PRO A 3 5.99 16.12 -7.33
CA PRO A 3 4.96 17.13 -7.12
C PRO A 3 3.53 16.60 -7.22
N THR A 4 3.31 15.54 -8.00
CA THR A 4 1.96 15.02 -8.27
C THR A 4 1.84 13.55 -7.89
N LYS A 5 0.62 13.13 -7.60
CA LYS A 5 0.30 11.74 -7.28
C LYS A 5 0.57 10.85 -8.49
N GLU A 6 0.23 11.32 -9.69
CA GLU A 6 0.38 10.60 -10.95
C GLU A 6 1.85 10.35 -11.29
N GLU A 7 2.74 11.32 -11.04
CA GLU A 7 4.19 11.15 -11.20
C GLU A 7 4.72 10.12 -10.20
N PHE A 8 4.27 10.19 -8.93
CA PHE A 8 4.65 9.21 -7.91
C PHE A 8 4.21 7.79 -8.27
N GLU A 9 2.98 7.62 -8.75
CA GLU A 9 2.47 6.31 -9.16
C GLU A 9 3.20 5.77 -10.39
N THR A 10 3.63 6.64 -11.32
CA THR A 10 4.48 6.27 -12.47
C THR A 10 5.82 5.74 -12.03
N ILE A 11 6.51 6.47 -11.14
CA ILE A 11 7.80 6.04 -10.59
C ILE A 11 7.67 4.71 -9.85
N ARG A 12 6.59 4.55 -9.07
CA ARG A 12 6.35 3.34 -8.27
C ARG A 12 6.07 2.11 -9.12
N GLU A 13 5.37 2.27 -10.25
CA GLU A 13 4.98 1.19 -11.16
C GLU A 13 6.19 0.53 -11.83
N SER A 14 7.21 1.29 -12.21
CA SER A 14 8.41 0.80 -12.90
C SER A 14 9.67 0.81 -12.03
N PHE A 15 9.54 0.94 -10.70
CA PHE A 15 10.66 1.26 -9.80
C PHE A 15 11.88 0.35 -9.93
N THR A 16 11.69 -0.94 -10.18
CA THR A 16 12.82 -1.89 -10.30
C THR A 16 13.55 -1.76 -11.64
N GLU A 17 12.81 -1.45 -12.71
CA GLU A 17 13.35 -1.31 -14.07
C GLU A 17 13.95 0.08 -14.30
N ASP A 18 13.27 1.11 -13.78
CA ASP A 18 13.66 2.51 -13.90
C ASP A 18 13.64 3.21 -12.53
N PRO A 19 14.66 2.97 -11.68
CA PRO A 19 14.72 3.58 -10.35
C PRO A 19 14.80 5.10 -10.43
N TRP A 20 14.05 5.78 -9.57
CA TRP A 20 14.07 7.23 -9.53
C TRP A 20 15.28 7.77 -8.77
N PHE A 21 15.90 8.82 -9.33
CA PHE A 21 16.98 9.57 -8.72
C PHE A 21 16.69 11.07 -8.81
N CYS A 22 17.05 11.83 -7.77
CA CYS A 22 16.88 13.28 -7.72
C CYS A 22 17.54 14.02 -8.91
N SER A 23 18.67 13.51 -9.41
CA SER A 23 19.38 14.08 -10.58
C SER A 23 18.55 14.15 -11.87
N ARG A 24 17.44 13.40 -11.95
CA ARG A 24 16.52 13.46 -13.10
C ARG A 24 15.72 14.76 -13.16
N ARG A 25 15.66 15.51 -12.06
CA ARG A 25 14.93 16.77 -11.96
C ARG A 25 15.93 17.92 -11.93
N PRO A 26 16.03 18.71 -13.03
CA PRO A 26 17.00 19.81 -13.11
C PRO A 26 16.67 20.94 -12.14
N ASP A 27 15.43 20.99 -11.65
CA ASP A 27 14.92 21.96 -10.68
C ASP A 27 15.11 21.53 -9.21
N CYS A 28 15.84 20.44 -8.93
CA CYS A 28 16.03 19.97 -7.55
C CYS A 28 17.49 19.62 -7.20
N SER A 29 17.87 19.87 -5.95
CA SER A 29 19.14 19.43 -5.38
C SER A 29 18.97 18.11 -4.63
N CYS A 30 19.89 17.18 -4.86
CA CYS A 30 20.01 15.94 -4.09
C CYS A 30 20.51 16.16 -2.65
N GLU A 31 21.10 17.33 -2.38
CA GLU A 31 21.64 17.70 -1.06
C GLU A 31 20.61 18.40 -0.17
N GLN A 32 19.37 18.52 -0.64
CA GLN A 32 18.32 19.11 0.17
C GLN A 32 18.07 18.25 1.42
N PRO A 33 18.02 18.85 2.62
CA PRO A 33 17.66 18.13 3.83
C PRO A 33 16.32 17.40 3.66
N ALA A 34 16.19 16.25 4.30
CA ALA A 34 14.94 15.52 4.28
C ALA A 34 13.85 16.37 4.96
N GLY A 35 12.68 16.48 4.33
CA GLY A 35 11.54 17.16 4.96
C GLY A 35 10.98 16.38 6.17
N ILE A 36 11.32 15.10 6.27
CA ILE A 36 10.97 14.19 7.37
C ILE A 36 12.17 13.29 7.62
N GLU A 37 12.66 13.27 8.86
CA GLU A 37 13.76 12.41 9.29
C GLU A 37 13.29 10.98 9.53
N TYR A 38 14.10 10.00 9.11
CA TYR A 38 13.83 8.59 9.35
C TYR A 38 14.09 8.23 10.82
N ASP A 39 13.06 8.42 11.65
CA ASP A 39 13.06 8.13 13.08
C ASP A 39 11.79 7.39 13.52
N SER A 40 11.66 7.12 14.83
CA SER A 40 10.48 6.48 15.44
C SER A 40 9.39 7.48 15.85
N SER A 41 9.47 8.75 15.45
CA SER A 41 8.41 9.73 15.70
C SER A 41 7.16 9.47 14.86
N ARG A 42 7.31 8.71 13.77
CA ARG A 42 6.26 8.32 12.84
C ARG A 42 6.34 6.83 12.55
N ILE A 43 5.23 6.24 12.12
CA ILE A 43 5.24 4.87 11.62
C ILE A 43 5.59 4.91 10.13
N TRP A 44 6.67 4.21 9.78
CA TRP A 44 7.09 4.10 8.40
C TRP A 44 6.51 2.85 7.75
N ILE A 45 6.12 2.99 6.50
CA ILE A 45 5.56 1.92 5.70
C ILE A 45 6.22 1.90 4.32
N ILE A 46 6.45 0.70 3.79
CA ILE A 46 7.17 0.50 2.53
C ILE A 46 6.29 -0.36 1.61
N ASP A 47 5.87 0.22 0.50
CA ASP A 47 5.17 -0.49 -0.56
C ASP A 47 6.09 -1.54 -1.20
N LYS A 48 5.51 -2.64 -1.70
CA LYS A 48 6.24 -3.56 -2.59
C LYS A 48 6.64 -2.78 -3.85
N PRO A 49 7.82 -3.01 -4.45
CA PRO A 49 8.14 -2.42 -5.74
C PRO A 49 7.12 -2.83 -6.82
N ASN A 50 6.99 -1.98 -7.84
CA ASN A 50 6.22 -2.22 -9.07
C ASN A 50 4.73 -2.47 -8.81
N ILE A 51 4.13 -1.66 -7.93
CA ILE A 51 2.67 -1.67 -7.77
C ILE A 51 2.08 -0.88 -8.95
N PRO A 52 1.17 -1.49 -9.73
CA PRO A 52 0.57 -0.83 -10.89
C PRO A 52 -0.17 0.43 -10.47
N LYS A 53 -0.31 1.34 -11.43
CA LYS A 53 -1.24 2.46 -11.29
C LYS A 53 -2.66 1.94 -11.07
N PRO A 54 -3.48 2.62 -10.24
CA PRO A 54 -4.90 2.33 -10.20
C PRO A 54 -5.51 2.48 -11.61
N PRO A 55 -6.41 1.58 -12.02
CA PRO A 55 -7.16 1.77 -13.26
C PRO A 55 -7.92 3.10 -13.30
N PRO A 56 -8.27 3.61 -14.51
CA PRO A 56 -9.06 4.83 -14.64
C PRO A 56 -10.34 4.82 -13.79
N ASP A 57 -10.70 5.97 -13.25
CA ASP A 57 -11.86 6.16 -12.36
C ASP A 57 -11.80 5.35 -11.05
N THR A 58 -10.63 4.83 -10.69
CA THR A 58 -10.40 4.14 -9.41
C THR A 58 -9.30 4.83 -8.59
N GLU A 59 -9.35 4.63 -7.28
CA GLU A 59 -8.32 5.14 -6.38
C GLU A 59 -7.83 4.04 -5.43
N ARG A 60 -6.51 3.81 -5.38
CA ARG A 60 -5.91 2.94 -4.36
C ARG A 60 -5.87 3.66 -3.01
N LEU A 61 -6.44 3.03 -2.00
CA LEU A 61 -6.39 3.47 -0.60
C LEU A 61 -5.63 2.46 0.24
N VAL A 62 -4.80 2.94 1.16
CA VAL A 62 -4.12 2.08 2.14
C VAL A 62 -4.46 2.57 3.54
N ILE A 63 -4.96 1.66 4.38
CA ILE A 63 -5.49 2.00 5.70
C ILE A 63 -4.73 1.21 6.77
N MET A 64 -4.19 1.91 7.75
CA MET A 64 -3.57 1.32 8.93
C MET A 64 -4.64 0.75 9.87
N ARG A 65 -4.44 -0.47 10.35
CA ARG A 65 -5.30 -1.03 11.40
C ARG A 65 -5.07 -0.31 12.72
N ARG A 66 -6.11 -0.25 13.56
CA ARG A 66 -6.04 0.41 14.87
C ARG A 66 -4.96 -0.16 15.80
N ASP A 67 -4.64 -1.44 15.63
CA ASP A 67 -3.60 -2.13 16.41
C ASP A 67 -2.21 -2.02 15.78
N TYR A 68 -2.10 -1.25 14.70
CA TYR A 68 -0.90 -1.04 13.89
C TYR A 68 -0.32 -2.34 13.31
N SER A 69 -0.99 -3.48 13.42
CA SER A 69 -0.43 -4.81 13.11
C SER A 69 -0.15 -5.04 11.63
N LYS A 70 -0.89 -4.33 10.77
CA LYS A 70 -0.79 -4.38 9.32
C LYS A 70 -1.55 -3.22 8.69
N MET A 71 -1.26 -3.02 7.41
CA MET A 71 -2.04 -2.17 6.51
C MET A 71 -3.01 -3.04 5.70
N ASP A 72 -4.17 -2.50 5.36
CA ASP A 72 -5.10 -3.09 4.40
C ASP A 72 -5.17 -2.19 3.15
N THR A 73 -5.10 -2.80 1.96
CA THR A 73 -5.21 -2.12 0.67
C THR A 73 -6.64 -2.27 0.13
N TYR A 74 -7.22 -1.15 -0.31
CA TYR A 74 -8.53 -1.08 -0.93
C TYR A 74 -8.44 -0.31 -2.25
N TYR A 75 -9.43 -0.49 -3.11
CA TYR A 75 -9.67 0.40 -4.24
C TYR A 75 -11.06 0.99 -4.14
N VAL A 76 -11.18 2.30 -4.29
CA VAL A 76 -12.45 2.97 -4.54
C VAL A 76 -12.81 2.71 -5.99
N MET A 77 -13.92 2.04 -6.20
CA MET A 77 -14.48 1.75 -7.53
C MET A 77 -15.24 2.98 -8.05
N PRO A 78 -15.56 3.06 -9.35
CA PRO A 78 -16.23 4.22 -9.95
C PRO A 78 -17.59 4.56 -9.32
N ASN A 79 -18.26 3.59 -8.69
CA ASN A 79 -19.50 3.80 -7.95
C ASN A 79 -19.29 4.26 -6.48
N GLY A 80 -18.05 4.58 -6.09
CA GLY A 80 -17.66 4.99 -4.73
C GLY A 80 -17.52 3.84 -3.72
N LYS A 81 -17.88 2.60 -4.06
CA LYS A 81 -17.72 1.45 -3.16
C LYS A 81 -16.26 0.99 -3.11
N ARG A 82 -15.88 0.33 -2.03
CA ARG A 82 -14.52 -0.21 -1.85
C ARG A 82 -14.44 -1.67 -2.22
N ALA A 83 -13.52 -2.02 -3.12
CA ALA A 83 -13.07 -3.39 -3.33
C ALA A 83 -11.87 -3.68 -2.42
N ARG A 84 -11.85 -4.86 -1.77
CA ARG A 84 -10.74 -5.29 -0.89
C ARG A 84 -9.90 -6.43 -1.45
N CYS A 85 -10.36 -7.05 -2.53
CA CYS A 85 -9.70 -8.15 -3.21
C CYS A 85 -10.21 -8.27 -4.65
N SER A 86 -9.56 -9.10 -5.45
CA SER A 86 -9.94 -9.39 -6.84
C SER A 86 -11.40 -9.83 -6.98
N GLY A 87 -11.89 -10.67 -6.08
CA GLY A 87 -13.28 -11.15 -6.13
C GLY A 87 -14.33 -10.04 -5.90
N ASP A 88 -13.98 -8.93 -5.24
CA ASP A 88 -14.88 -7.77 -5.17
C ASP A 88 -14.90 -7.01 -6.50
N VAL A 89 -13.77 -6.96 -7.20
CA VAL A 89 -13.66 -6.35 -8.53
C VAL A 89 -14.44 -7.18 -9.54
N ASP A 90 -14.32 -8.51 -9.52
CA ASP A 90 -15.10 -9.41 -10.38
C ASP A 90 -16.61 -9.16 -10.22
N LYS A 91 -17.10 -9.16 -8.97
CA LYS A 91 -18.51 -8.86 -8.67
C LYS A 91 -18.94 -7.47 -9.14
N PHE A 92 -18.06 -6.48 -9.03
CA PHE A 92 -18.32 -5.14 -9.54
C PHE A 92 -18.48 -5.16 -11.07
N LEU A 93 -17.59 -5.83 -11.79
CA LEU A 93 -17.63 -5.92 -13.25
C LEU A 93 -18.81 -6.75 -13.75
N GLU A 94 -19.23 -7.78 -13.01
CA GLU A 94 -20.46 -8.53 -13.29
C GLU A 94 -21.72 -7.65 -13.17
N ALA A 95 -21.78 -6.81 -12.14
CA ALA A 95 -22.90 -5.90 -11.90
C ALA A 95 -22.88 -4.65 -12.79
N HIS A 96 -21.70 -4.26 -13.29
CA HIS A 96 -21.47 -3.07 -14.11
C HIS A 96 -20.66 -3.41 -15.38
N PRO A 97 -21.27 -4.11 -16.37
CA PRO A 97 -20.59 -4.54 -17.58
C PRO A 97 -19.97 -3.41 -18.41
N GLU A 98 -20.45 -2.17 -18.27
CA GLU A 98 -19.97 -0.94 -18.92
C GLU A 98 -18.56 -0.50 -18.48
N TYR A 99 -17.92 -1.23 -17.57
CA TYR A 99 -16.53 -1.02 -17.17
C TYR A 99 -15.58 -2.12 -17.66
N LYS A 100 -16.09 -3.21 -18.26
CA LYS A 100 -15.26 -4.39 -18.64
C LYS A 100 -14.26 -4.12 -19.75
N ASP A 101 -14.48 -3.08 -20.55
CA ASP A 101 -13.59 -2.63 -21.62
C ASP A 101 -12.39 -1.82 -21.11
N ARG A 102 -12.54 -1.12 -19.97
CA ARG A 102 -11.51 -0.24 -19.38
C ARG A 102 -10.88 -0.77 -18.09
N ILE A 103 -11.57 -1.63 -17.35
CA ILE A 103 -11.12 -2.16 -16.06
C ILE A 103 -10.98 -3.68 -16.16
N SER A 104 -9.77 -4.18 -15.87
CA SER A 104 -9.47 -5.60 -15.71
C SER A 104 -9.08 -5.90 -14.26
N VAL A 105 -9.43 -7.07 -13.77
CA VAL A 105 -9.04 -7.54 -12.43
C VAL A 105 -7.52 -7.66 -12.29
N SER A 106 -6.82 -7.98 -13.38
CA SER A 106 -5.34 -8.06 -13.40
C SER A 106 -4.65 -6.71 -13.22
N SER A 107 -5.36 -5.59 -13.42
CA SER A 107 -4.82 -4.24 -13.25
C SER A 107 -4.75 -3.81 -11.79
N PHE A 108 -5.29 -4.61 -10.84
CA PHE A 108 -5.31 -4.29 -9.42
C PHE A 108 -4.23 -5.06 -8.65
N SER A 109 -3.56 -4.36 -7.72
CA SER A 109 -2.70 -4.98 -6.72
C SER A 109 -3.17 -4.66 -5.31
N PHE A 110 -3.59 -5.70 -4.60
CA PHE A 110 -4.02 -5.64 -3.20
C PHE A 110 -2.86 -5.91 -2.22
N ALA A 111 -1.61 -5.90 -2.69
CA ALA A 111 -0.46 -6.06 -1.82
C ALA A 111 -0.44 -4.94 -0.77
N PRO A 112 -0.45 -5.28 0.54
CA PRO A 112 -0.32 -4.28 1.59
C PRO A 112 1.15 -3.84 1.71
N PRO A 113 1.41 -2.56 2.00
CA PRO A 113 2.75 -2.12 2.37
C PRO A 113 3.18 -2.80 3.67
N LYS A 114 4.48 -3.01 3.79
CA LYS A 114 5.11 -3.53 5.00
C LYS A 114 5.30 -2.40 6.00
N ILE A 115 5.02 -2.69 7.26
CA ILE A 115 5.31 -1.79 8.37
C ILE A 115 6.75 -1.99 8.79
N VAL A 116 7.46 -0.89 8.95
CA VAL A 116 8.83 -0.86 9.45
C VAL A 116 8.80 -1.07 10.96
N GLU A 117 9.22 -2.24 11.42
CA GLU A 117 8.98 -2.69 12.80
C GLU A 117 9.65 -1.78 13.85
N GLU A 118 10.84 -1.25 13.58
CA GLU A 118 11.55 -0.38 14.54
C GLU A 118 10.75 0.88 14.87
N THR A 119 9.94 1.37 13.92
CA THR A 119 9.18 2.62 14.03
C THR A 119 7.85 2.45 14.78
N VAL A 120 7.40 1.21 14.97
CA VAL A 120 6.15 0.87 15.69
C VAL A 120 6.43 0.08 16.98
N SER A 121 7.67 -0.36 17.19
CA SER A 121 8.09 -1.25 18.29
C SER A 121 7.72 -0.74 19.69
N HIS A 122 7.66 0.57 19.90
CA HIS A 122 7.30 1.18 21.19
C HIS A 122 5.79 1.26 21.43
N ASN A 123 4.96 1.04 20.40
CA ASN A 123 3.51 1.15 20.49
C ASN A 123 2.90 -0.03 21.26
N THR A 124 2.11 0.27 22.30
CA THR A 124 1.50 -0.75 23.17
C THR A 124 0.46 -1.61 22.44
N ALA A 125 -0.31 -1.02 21.52
CA ALA A 125 -1.31 -1.74 20.74
C ALA A 125 -0.65 -2.73 19.77
N TRP A 126 0.47 -2.34 19.14
CA TRP A 126 1.28 -3.24 18.30
C TRP A 126 1.83 -4.42 19.09
N LYS A 127 2.42 -4.16 20.27
CA LYS A 127 2.94 -5.22 21.16
C LYS A 127 1.83 -6.19 21.53
N ALA A 128 0.67 -5.69 21.96
CA ALA A 128 -0.47 -6.54 22.31
C ALA A 128 -0.96 -7.39 21.11
N ALA A 129 -0.96 -6.83 19.90
CA ALA A 129 -1.32 -7.57 18.70
C ALA A 129 -0.30 -8.66 18.33
N LYS A 130 1.00 -8.40 18.51
CA LYS A 130 2.06 -9.39 18.29
C LYS A 130 1.95 -10.57 19.26
N VAL A 131 1.71 -10.31 20.54
CA VAL A 131 1.49 -11.37 21.55
C VAL A 131 0.30 -12.25 21.15
N LYS A 132 -0.86 -11.62 20.84
CA LYS A 132 -2.06 -12.36 20.39
C LYS A 132 -1.82 -13.19 19.12
N LYS A 133 -0.93 -12.75 18.22
CA LYS A 133 -0.59 -13.48 17.01
C LYS A 133 0.29 -14.70 17.34
N GLN A 134 1.21 -14.55 18.29
CA GLN A 134 2.08 -15.63 18.77
C GLN A 134 1.25 -16.71 19.48
N ASP A 135 0.38 -16.32 20.41
CA ASP A 135 -0.51 -17.26 21.13
C ASP A 135 -1.37 -18.09 20.15
N LYS A 136 -1.86 -17.47 19.08
CA LYS A 136 -2.63 -18.18 18.03
C LYS A 136 -1.76 -19.14 17.21
N ALA A 137 -0.52 -18.77 16.92
CA ALA A 137 0.39 -19.64 16.18
C ALA A 137 0.77 -20.87 17.01
N ASP A 138 1.02 -20.67 18.31
CA ASP A 138 1.37 -21.73 19.25
C ASP A 138 0.17 -22.65 19.54
N ALA A 139 -1.05 -22.09 19.61
CA ALA A 139 -2.27 -22.89 19.73
C ALA A 139 -2.53 -23.77 18.49
N PHE A 140 -2.15 -23.30 17.30
CA PHE A 140 -2.33 -24.04 16.05
C PHE A 140 -1.26 -25.11 15.84
N SER A 141 -0.03 -24.90 16.33
CA SER A 141 1.05 -25.89 16.28
C SER A 141 0.88 -27.02 17.30
N GLY A 142 0.20 -26.77 18.42
CA GLY A 142 -0.12 -27.80 19.43
C GLY A 142 -1.30 -28.74 19.09
N GLN A 143 -1.96 -28.55 17.94
CA GLN A 143 -3.07 -29.40 17.47
C GLN A 143 -2.65 -30.43 16.41
N LYS A 144 -1.34 -30.66 16.22
CA LYS A 144 -0.79 -31.53 15.17
C LYS A 144 0.03 -32.68 15.74
#